data_AF-A0A7C6DRN2-F1
#
_entry.id   AF-A0A7C6DRN2-F1
#
_cell.length_a   1.000
_cell.length_b   1.000
_cell.length_c   1.000
_cell.angle_alpha   90.00
_cell.angle_beta   90.00
_cell.angle_gamma   90.00
#
_symmetry.space_group_name_H-M   'P 1'
#
loop_
_entity.id
_entity.type
_entity.pdbx_description
1 polymer ?
#
loop_
_entity_poly.entity_id
_entity_poly.type
_entity_poly.pdbx_seq_one_letter_code
_entity_poly.pdbx_strand_id
1 'polypeptide(L)'
;MAKGWEMHMASSSIYGTASKRSLIGSILVEKGYITEEQLKEALEYQEKSGGRLGWILASLGYIRRIDLYRALAEHFNLPFLLGTEKILMQINAEFIKGFEVQELIRYEVIPANLDKYTNTVKLFVSNPGSIELDEFINRHFSGYKTELVVITDLDLIKTLEYIYKDLLIDKAIKGLFYLSPEYSASLVFSKMQVLFMGFVLFSVLIGLYINAVFTLITIIGIAQVFYLLSIGFKLVVSIAGAKSEMEQFITEEEVKALKDDELPVYTILVPVY
;
A
#
# COMPACT_ATOMS: atom_id res chain seq x y z
N MET A 1 1.05 -16.83 -56.29
CA MET A 1 0.25 -17.49 -55.23
C MET A 1 0.27 -16.58 -54.03
N ALA A 2 -0.81 -15.83 -53.85
CA ALA A 2 -1.04 -14.94 -52.73
C ALA A 2 -2.20 -15.53 -51.91
N LYS A 3 -2.03 -15.65 -50.59
CA LYS A 3 -3.08 -15.64 -49.57
C LYS A 3 -2.46 -16.00 -48.22
N GLY A 4 -2.67 -15.16 -47.21
CA GLY A 4 -2.47 -15.65 -45.86
C GLY A 4 -2.43 -14.69 -44.68
N TRP A 5 -2.56 -13.36 -44.79
CA TRP A 5 -2.46 -12.50 -43.58
C TRP A 5 -3.49 -11.37 -43.45
N GLU A 6 -4.59 -11.39 -44.21
CA GLU A 6 -5.69 -10.45 -44.01
C GLU A 6 -6.89 -11.16 -43.39
N MET A 7 -7.07 -11.02 -42.08
CA MET A 7 -8.36 -10.93 -41.37
C MET A 7 -8.11 -11.11 -39.87
N HIS A 8 -8.07 -9.99 -39.13
CA HIS A 8 -8.64 -9.75 -37.79
C HIS A 8 -8.23 -8.36 -37.28
N MET A 9 -8.24 -7.35 -38.16
CA MET A 9 -8.28 -5.94 -37.76
C MET A 9 -9.60 -5.35 -38.26
N ALA A 10 -10.65 -5.47 -37.45
CA ALA A 10 -11.87 -4.68 -37.59
C ALA A 10 -12.76 -4.84 -36.35
N SER A 11 -12.58 -3.97 -35.37
CA SER A 11 -13.71 -3.42 -34.60
C SER A 11 -13.27 -2.16 -33.85
N SER A 12 -13.62 -1.02 -34.44
CA SER A 12 -13.82 0.30 -33.81
C SER A 12 -12.66 0.93 -33.03
N SER A 13 -11.77 1.56 -33.80
CA SER A 13 -11.03 2.76 -33.42
C SER A 13 -12.00 3.85 -32.89
N ILE A 14 -12.11 3.98 -31.55
CA ILE A 14 -12.59 5.22 -30.90
C ILE A 14 -11.47 6.27 -30.83
N TYR A 15 -10.23 5.86 -31.09
CA TYR A 15 -9.10 6.77 -31.24
C TYR A 15 -9.01 7.27 -32.68
N GLY A 16 -9.83 8.28 -32.97
CA GLY A 16 -9.61 9.15 -34.11
C GLY A 16 -8.13 9.53 -34.20
N THR A 17 -7.64 9.47 -35.44
CA THR A 17 -6.39 10.04 -35.96
C THR A 17 -5.71 11.03 -35.01
N ALA A 18 -4.39 10.85 -34.83
CA ALA A 18 -3.45 11.69 -34.08
C ALA A 18 -3.55 13.20 -34.40
N SER A 19 -4.65 13.81 -33.95
CA SER A 19 -5.00 15.20 -34.11
C SER A 19 -4.75 15.84 -32.76
N LYS A 20 -3.54 16.39 -32.60
CA LYS A 20 -3.25 17.54 -31.72
C LYS A 20 -4.01 17.50 -30.39
N ARG A 21 -3.85 16.43 -29.59
CA ARG A 21 -4.24 16.45 -28.17
C ARG A 21 -3.38 17.53 -27.53
N SER A 22 -3.94 18.70 -27.25
CA SER A 22 -3.25 19.74 -26.49
C SER A 22 -2.71 19.10 -25.21
N LEU A 23 -1.41 19.28 -24.96
CA LEU A 23 -0.78 18.78 -23.74
C LEU A 23 -1.49 19.40 -22.54
N ILE A 24 -1.73 18.61 -21.49
CA ILE A 24 -2.44 19.08 -20.29
C ILE A 24 -1.84 20.38 -19.73
N GLY A 25 -0.52 20.53 -19.81
CA GLY A 25 0.18 21.76 -19.42
C GLY A 25 -0.30 22.99 -20.18
N SER A 26 -0.40 22.92 -21.51
CA SER A 26 -0.90 24.02 -22.34
C SER A 26 -2.35 24.38 -22.00
N ILE A 27 -3.18 23.39 -21.68
CA ILE A 27 -4.58 23.61 -21.30
C ILE A 27 -4.68 24.32 -19.95
N LEU A 28 -3.81 23.97 -19.00
CA LEU A 28 -3.76 24.62 -17.69
C LEU A 28 -3.32 26.09 -17.82
N VAL A 29 -2.41 26.39 -18.74
CA VAL A 29 -2.00 27.77 -19.07
C VAL A 29 -3.14 28.53 -19.76
N GLU A 30 -3.75 27.96 -20.80
CA GLU A 30 -4.86 28.58 -21.53
C GLU A 30 -6.05 28.93 -20.62
N LYS A 31 -6.30 28.11 -19.59
CA LYS A 31 -7.35 28.35 -18.60
C LYS A 31 -6.94 29.29 -17.46
N GLY A 32 -5.69 29.73 -17.43
CA GLY A 32 -5.15 30.62 -16.40
C GLY A 32 -4.98 29.96 -15.03
N TYR A 33 -4.93 28.63 -14.96
CA TYR A 33 -4.64 27.92 -13.71
C TYR A 33 -3.16 28.04 -13.33
N ILE A 34 -2.27 28.10 -14.33
CA ILE A 34 -0.83 28.25 -14.17
C ILE A 34 -0.29 29.23 -15.22
N THR A 35 0.89 29.78 -14.98
CA THR A 35 1.65 30.61 -15.93
C THR A 35 2.57 29.75 -16.81
N GLU A 36 3.03 30.30 -17.94
CA GLU A 36 4.03 29.65 -18.79
C GLU A 36 5.34 29.39 -18.03
N GLU A 37 5.74 30.32 -17.15
CA GLU A 37 6.91 30.18 -16.29
C GLU A 37 6.76 29.00 -15.31
N GLN A 38 5.60 28.87 -14.67
CA GLN A 38 5.30 27.74 -13.77
C GLN A 38 5.24 26.40 -14.50
N LEU A 39 4.69 26.39 -15.72
CA LEU A 39 4.68 25.19 -16.56
C LEU A 39 6.10 24.77 -16.93
N LYS A 40 6.96 25.73 -17.32
CA LYS A 40 8.35 25.47 -17.65
C LYS A 40 9.12 24.88 -16.46
N GLU A 41 8.99 25.49 -15.29
CA GLU A 41 9.64 24.99 -14.07
C GLU A 41 9.18 23.56 -13.73
N ALA A 42 7.87 23.28 -13.81
CA ALA A 42 7.37 21.94 -13.54
C ALA A 42 7.85 20.89 -14.56
N LEU A 43 8.05 21.28 -15.83
CA LEU A 43 8.65 20.41 -16.85
C LEU A 43 10.14 20.14 -16.57
N GLU A 44 10.90 21.14 -16.12
CA GLU A 44 12.31 20.94 -15.70
C GLU A 44 12.41 19.99 -14.50
N TYR A 45 11.48 20.06 -13.55
CA TYR A 45 11.36 19.08 -12.47
C TYR A 45 10.99 17.69 -12.99
N GLN A 46 10.04 17.60 -13.92
CA GLN A 46 9.61 16.33 -14.51
C GLN A 46 10.74 15.62 -15.26
N GLU A 47 11.59 16.37 -15.96
CA GLU A 47 12.75 15.83 -16.67
C GLU A 47 13.79 15.24 -15.71
N LYS A 48 14.02 15.90 -14.56
CA LYS A 48 15.00 15.45 -13.55
C LYS A 48 14.49 14.27 -12.70
N SER A 49 13.22 14.29 -12.31
CA SER A 49 12.67 13.39 -11.30
C SER A 49 11.65 12.38 -11.85
N GLY A 50 11.21 12.55 -13.09
CA GLY A 50 10.10 11.80 -13.66
C GLY A 50 8.75 12.16 -13.02
N GLY A 51 7.76 11.29 -13.19
CA GLY A 51 6.42 11.44 -12.59
C GLY A 51 5.41 12.21 -13.46
N ARG A 52 4.22 12.45 -12.88
CA ARG A 52 3.08 13.06 -13.58
C ARG A 52 3.14 14.58 -13.45
N LEU A 53 3.16 15.30 -14.57
CA LEU A 53 3.24 16.78 -14.60
C LEU A 53 2.20 17.46 -13.69
N GLY A 54 0.94 17.01 -13.72
CA GLY A 54 -0.11 17.57 -12.86
C GLY A 54 0.16 17.42 -11.37
N TRP A 55 0.79 16.32 -10.95
CA TRP A 55 1.20 16.11 -9.56
C TRP A 55 2.35 17.01 -9.17
N ILE A 56 3.33 17.21 -10.06
CA ILE A 56 4.44 18.13 -9.84
C ILE A 56 3.90 19.55 -9.65
N LEU A 57 3.02 20.00 -10.55
CA LEU A 57 2.36 21.31 -10.45
C LEU A 57 1.60 21.49 -9.13
N ALA A 58 0.90 20.43 -8.67
CA ALA A 58 0.19 20.47 -7.40
C ALA A 58 1.13 20.48 -6.19
N SER A 59 2.22 19.70 -6.23
CA SER A 59 3.23 19.63 -5.17
C SER A 59 4.05 20.93 -5.04
N LEU A 60 4.30 21.64 -6.14
CA LEU A 60 4.90 22.98 -6.14
C LEU A 60 3.92 24.07 -5.68
N GLY A 61 2.65 23.72 -5.45
CA GLY A 61 1.61 24.67 -5.03
C GLY A 61 1.08 25.57 -6.14
N TYR A 62 1.40 25.28 -7.41
CA TYR A 62 0.98 26.10 -8.56
C TYR A 62 -0.48 25.87 -8.95
N ILE A 63 -1.02 24.69 -8.67
CA ILE A 63 -2.42 24.37 -8.91
C ILE A 63 -3.01 23.60 -7.75
N ARG A 64 -4.27 23.90 -7.39
CA ARG A 64 -5.00 23.07 -6.42
C ARG A 64 -5.38 21.75 -7.09
N ARG A 65 -5.24 20.63 -6.38
CA ARG A 65 -5.62 19.29 -6.89
C ARG A 65 -7.02 19.27 -7.51
N ILE A 66 -8.01 19.87 -6.86
CA ILE A 66 -9.38 19.92 -7.37
C ILE A 66 -9.50 20.59 -8.75
N ASP A 67 -8.73 21.66 -8.99
CA ASP A 67 -8.75 22.40 -10.25
C ASP A 67 -8.05 21.61 -11.35
N LEU A 68 -6.99 20.88 -11.01
CA LEU A 68 -6.33 19.94 -11.92
C LEU A 68 -7.33 18.87 -12.43
N TYR A 69 -8.07 18.22 -11.52
CA TYR A 69 -9.05 17.20 -11.91
C TYR A 69 -10.22 17.77 -12.70
N ARG A 70 -10.66 19.00 -12.38
CA ARG A 70 -11.68 19.69 -13.18
C ARG A 70 -11.19 19.99 -14.59
N ALA A 71 -9.96 20.49 -14.72
CA ALA A 71 -9.35 20.75 -16.03
C ALA A 71 -9.16 19.46 -16.85
N LEU A 72 -8.80 18.35 -16.20
CA LEU A 72 -8.74 17.03 -16.84
C LEU A 72 -10.12 16.59 -17.34
N ALA A 73 -11.15 16.68 -16.51
CA ALA A 73 -12.51 16.32 -16.90
C ALA A 73 -12.99 17.12 -18.11
N GLU A 74 -12.76 18.44 -18.10
CA GLU A 74 -13.08 19.32 -19.23
C GLU A 74 -12.28 18.97 -20.49
N HIS A 75 -10.97 18.67 -20.38
CA HIS A 75 -10.14 18.28 -21.52
C HIS A 75 -10.65 17.02 -22.22
N PHE A 76 -11.05 16.02 -21.44
CA PHE A 76 -11.59 14.77 -21.97
C PHE A 76 -13.10 14.82 -22.27
N ASN A 77 -13.75 15.97 -22.05
CA ASN A 77 -15.20 16.15 -22.17
C ASN A 77 -15.98 15.11 -21.33
N LEU A 78 -15.53 14.89 -20.10
CA LEU A 78 -16.10 13.96 -19.14
C LEU A 78 -16.75 14.72 -17.96
N PRO A 79 -17.80 14.16 -17.35
CA PRO A 79 -18.34 14.72 -16.11
C PRO A 79 -17.32 14.61 -14.96
N PHE A 80 -17.27 15.63 -14.12
CA PHE A 80 -16.48 15.65 -12.88
C PHE A 80 -17.39 15.47 -11.67
N LEU A 81 -17.02 14.55 -10.77
CA LEU A 81 -17.72 14.33 -9.51
C LEU A 81 -16.74 14.50 -8.34
N LEU A 82 -17.15 15.28 -7.35
CA LEU A 82 -16.38 15.54 -6.13
C LEU A 82 -17.17 15.07 -4.91
N GLY A 83 -16.47 14.39 -4.00
CA GLY A 83 -16.98 14.02 -2.69
C GLY A 83 -17.31 12.53 -2.59
N THR A 84 -16.60 11.86 -1.69
CA THR A 84 -16.72 10.43 -1.40
C THR A 84 -18.16 9.98 -1.17
N GLU A 85 -18.98 10.73 -0.44
CA GLU A 85 -20.38 10.37 -0.18
C GLU A 85 -21.22 10.27 -1.46
N LYS A 86 -21.07 11.23 -2.39
CA LYS A 86 -21.81 11.25 -3.66
C LYS A 86 -21.39 10.12 -4.58
N ILE A 87 -20.12 9.72 -4.50
CA ILE A 87 -19.55 8.60 -5.25
C ILE A 87 -20.14 7.30 -4.69
N LEU A 88 -20.08 7.10 -3.37
CA LEU A 88 -20.62 5.91 -2.70
C LEU A 88 -22.10 5.67 -3.01
N MET A 89 -22.93 6.71 -3.07
CA MET A 89 -24.35 6.60 -3.43
C MET A 89 -24.62 6.04 -4.83
N GLN A 90 -23.63 6.08 -5.73
CA GLN A 90 -23.76 5.64 -7.12
C GLN A 90 -23.08 4.29 -7.38
N ILE A 91 -22.48 3.67 -6.35
CA ILE A 91 -21.78 2.40 -6.46
C ILE A 91 -22.70 1.26 -6.04
N ASN A 92 -22.77 0.23 -6.88
CA ASN A 92 -23.33 -1.06 -6.51
C ASN A 92 -22.29 -1.87 -5.72
N ALA A 93 -22.53 -2.03 -4.42
CA ALA A 93 -21.60 -2.70 -3.51
C ALA A 93 -21.37 -4.19 -3.82
N GLU A 94 -22.34 -4.89 -4.39
CA GLU A 94 -22.17 -6.29 -4.80
C GLU A 94 -21.31 -6.41 -6.05
N PHE A 95 -21.50 -5.48 -6.99
CA PHE A 95 -20.74 -5.45 -8.24
C PHE A 95 -19.26 -5.18 -8.00
N ILE A 96 -18.93 -4.17 -7.20
CA ILE A 96 -17.53 -3.79 -6.96
C ILE A 96 -16.75 -4.88 -6.20
N LYS A 97 -17.41 -5.65 -5.32
CA LYS A 97 -16.77 -6.76 -4.57
C LYS A 97 -16.22 -7.87 -5.47
N GLY A 98 -16.62 -7.93 -6.74
CA GLY A 98 -16.05 -8.84 -7.74
C GLY A 98 -14.63 -8.49 -8.19
N PHE A 99 -14.10 -7.33 -7.79
CA PHE A 99 -12.77 -6.86 -8.20
C PHE A 99 -11.79 -6.86 -7.02
N GLU A 100 -10.51 -7.10 -7.32
CA GLU A 100 -9.44 -6.99 -6.32
C GLU A 100 -9.09 -5.53 -6.06
N VAL A 101 -9.04 -5.13 -4.78
CA VAL A 101 -8.73 -3.74 -4.40
C VAL A 101 -7.39 -3.25 -4.94
N GLN A 102 -6.39 -4.13 -5.04
CA GLN A 102 -5.07 -3.80 -5.57
C GLN A 102 -5.11 -3.47 -7.06
N GLU A 103 -5.97 -4.17 -7.81
CA GLU A 103 -6.22 -3.89 -9.22
C GLU A 103 -6.86 -2.50 -9.36
N LEU A 104 -7.93 -2.23 -8.60
CA LEU A 104 -8.63 -0.93 -8.65
C LEU A 104 -7.72 0.26 -8.33
N ILE A 105 -6.83 0.11 -7.34
CA ILE A 105 -5.82 1.14 -7.00
C ILE A 105 -4.81 1.31 -8.13
N ARG A 106 -4.24 0.21 -8.63
CA ARG A 106 -3.21 0.22 -9.69
C ARG A 106 -3.73 0.86 -10.98
N TYR A 107 -4.96 0.56 -11.34
CA TYR A 107 -5.62 1.04 -12.54
C TYR A 107 -6.33 2.38 -12.34
N GLU A 108 -6.29 2.95 -11.14
CA GLU A 108 -6.88 4.26 -10.83
C GLU A 108 -8.37 4.36 -11.25
N VAL A 109 -9.13 3.29 -11.00
CA VAL A 109 -10.53 3.13 -11.46
C VAL A 109 -11.42 2.44 -10.43
N ILE A 110 -12.69 2.86 -10.38
CA ILE A 110 -13.75 2.25 -9.57
C ILE A 110 -14.94 1.89 -10.49
N PRO A 111 -15.22 0.59 -10.70
CA PRO A 111 -16.44 0.13 -11.35
C PRO A 111 -17.66 0.44 -10.48
N ALA A 112 -18.47 1.41 -10.91
CA ALA A 112 -19.58 1.91 -10.12
C ALA A 112 -20.82 1.03 -10.31
N ASN A 113 -21.20 0.79 -11.56
CA ASN A 113 -22.39 0.01 -11.88
C ASN A 113 -22.28 -0.59 -13.28
N LEU A 114 -23.00 -1.69 -13.49
CA LEU A 114 -23.09 -2.39 -14.77
C LEU A 114 -24.56 -2.58 -15.13
N ASP A 115 -24.99 -1.94 -16.21
CA ASP A 115 -26.28 -2.18 -16.82
C ASP A 115 -26.16 -3.23 -17.93
N LYS A 116 -26.66 -4.44 -17.63
CA LYS A 116 -26.63 -5.59 -18.55
C LYS A 116 -27.60 -5.46 -19.72
N TYR A 117 -28.62 -4.60 -19.63
CA TYR A 117 -29.59 -4.42 -20.71
C TYR A 117 -29.04 -3.50 -21.79
N THR A 118 -28.36 -2.42 -21.37
CA THR A 118 -27.76 -1.46 -22.29
C THR A 118 -26.29 -1.76 -22.62
N ASN A 119 -25.72 -2.82 -22.01
CA ASN A 119 -24.29 -3.12 -22.04
C ASN A 119 -23.44 -1.89 -21.72
N THR A 120 -23.84 -1.14 -20.69
CA THR A 120 -23.14 0.07 -20.27
C THR A 120 -22.53 -0.13 -18.89
N VAL A 121 -21.24 0.21 -18.74
CA VAL A 121 -20.54 0.22 -17.46
C VAL A 121 -20.17 1.65 -17.09
N LYS A 122 -20.52 2.04 -15.87
CA LYS A 122 -20.12 3.33 -15.30
C LYS A 122 -18.85 3.18 -14.49
N LEU A 123 -17.82 3.96 -14.80
CA LEU A 123 -16.52 3.91 -14.14
C LEU A 123 -16.16 5.29 -13.56
N PHE A 124 -15.75 5.34 -12.29
CA PHE A 124 -15.08 6.52 -11.74
C PHE A 124 -13.57 6.40 -11.93
N VAL A 125 -12.91 7.44 -12.43
CA VAL A 125 -11.48 7.39 -12.81
C VAL A 125 -10.71 8.62 -12.33
N SER A 126 -9.47 8.45 -11.88
CA SER A 126 -8.57 9.57 -11.58
C SER A 126 -7.56 9.88 -12.69
N ASN A 127 -7.36 8.98 -13.65
CA ASN A 127 -6.46 9.22 -14.79
C ASN A 127 -7.14 8.93 -16.13
N PRO A 128 -8.03 9.82 -16.60
CA PRO A 128 -8.65 9.66 -17.91
C PRO A 128 -7.57 9.67 -19.00
N GLY A 129 -7.64 8.69 -19.92
CA GLY A 129 -6.69 8.56 -21.04
C GLY A 129 -5.37 7.86 -20.72
N SER A 130 -5.27 7.20 -19.56
CA SER A 130 -4.13 6.34 -19.22
C SER A 130 -4.18 4.99 -19.93
N ILE A 131 -3.01 4.44 -20.23
CA ILE A 131 -2.89 3.10 -20.85
C ILE A 131 -3.43 2.04 -19.89
N GLU A 132 -3.21 2.25 -18.59
CA GLU A 132 -3.73 1.41 -17.52
C GLU A 132 -5.26 1.36 -17.59
N LEU A 133 -5.95 2.49 -17.67
CA LEU A 133 -7.42 2.52 -17.78
C LEU A 133 -7.92 1.74 -19.01
N ASP A 134 -7.28 1.93 -20.16
CA ASP A 134 -7.61 1.19 -21.38
C ASP A 134 -7.42 -0.32 -21.20
N GLU A 135 -6.34 -0.75 -20.55
CA GLU A 135 -6.08 -2.16 -20.24
C GLU A 135 -7.16 -2.74 -19.32
N PHE A 136 -7.55 -2.01 -18.27
CA PHE A 136 -8.60 -2.42 -17.34
C PHE A 136 -9.97 -2.59 -18.05
N ILE A 137 -10.34 -1.61 -18.88
CA ILE A 137 -11.59 -1.65 -19.67
C ILE A 137 -11.57 -2.85 -20.61
N ASN A 138 -10.46 -3.07 -21.33
CA ASN A 138 -10.36 -4.18 -22.28
C ASN A 138 -10.38 -5.55 -21.58
N ARG A 139 -9.81 -5.66 -20.37
CA ARG A 139 -9.79 -6.90 -19.60
C ARG A 139 -11.17 -7.28 -19.06
N HIS A 140 -11.87 -6.32 -18.47
CA HIS A 140 -13.09 -6.60 -17.69
C HIS A 140 -14.39 -6.27 -18.42
N PHE A 141 -14.34 -5.36 -19.39
CA PHE A 141 -15.52 -4.75 -20.02
C PHE A 141 -15.42 -4.70 -21.55
N SER A 142 -14.72 -5.65 -22.16
CA SER A 142 -14.66 -5.77 -23.62
C SER A 142 -16.06 -5.90 -24.23
N GLY A 143 -16.39 -5.02 -25.16
CA GLY A 143 -17.70 -4.97 -25.82
C GLY A 143 -18.79 -4.20 -25.05
N TYR A 144 -18.48 -3.64 -23.88
CA TYR A 144 -19.38 -2.74 -23.15
C TYR A 144 -19.11 -1.28 -23.53
N LYS A 145 -20.17 -0.47 -23.54
CA LYS A 145 -20.06 0.98 -23.60
C LYS A 145 -19.60 1.51 -22.25
N THR A 146 -18.54 2.31 -22.22
CA THR A 146 -17.99 2.88 -20.98
C THR A 146 -18.50 4.30 -20.76
N GLU A 147 -19.09 4.55 -19.59
CA GLU A 147 -19.43 5.89 -19.10
C GLU A 147 -18.43 6.29 -18.03
N LEU A 148 -17.46 7.12 -18.42
CA LEU A 148 -16.40 7.57 -17.53
C LEU A 148 -16.83 8.83 -16.78
N VAL A 149 -16.54 8.87 -15.48
CA VAL A 149 -16.71 10.04 -14.63
C VAL A 149 -15.39 10.31 -13.91
N VAL A 150 -14.85 11.52 -14.06
CA VAL A 150 -13.60 11.89 -13.42
C VAL A 150 -13.85 12.21 -11.95
N ILE A 151 -13.01 11.63 -11.07
CA ILE A 151 -12.96 11.90 -9.64
C ILE A 151 -11.53 12.25 -9.23
N THR A 152 -11.34 12.76 -8.02
CA THR A 152 -9.99 13.00 -7.48
C THR A 152 -9.31 11.69 -7.06
N ASP A 153 -7.98 11.66 -7.07
CA ASP A 153 -7.17 10.60 -6.45
C ASP A 153 -7.58 10.34 -4.99
N LEU A 154 -7.78 11.42 -4.23
CA LEU A 154 -8.15 11.33 -2.83
C LEU A 154 -9.54 10.72 -2.66
N ASP A 155 -10.50 11.13 -3.47
CA ASP A 155 -11.84 10.53 -3.45
C ASP A 155 -11.79 9.06 -3.86
N LEU A 156 -10.97 8.69 -4.85
CA LEU A 156 -10.78 7.31 -5.27
C LEU A 156 -10.27 6.45 -4.10
N ILE A 157 -9.17 6.86 -3.48
CA ILE A 157 -8.56 6.14 -2.36
C ILE A 157 -9.55 6.03 -1.20
N LYS A 158 -10.16 7.14 -0.77
CA LYS A 158 -11.13 7.13 0.34
C LYS A 158 -12.35 6.26 0.05
N THR A 159 -12.82 6.24 -1.19
CA THR A 159 -13.96 5.41 -1.59
C THR A 159 -13.59 3.93 -1.52
N LEU A 160 -12.42 3.55 -2.04
CA LEU A 160 -11.94 2.17 -1.97
C LEU A 160 -11.68 1.73 -0.52
N GLU A 161 -11.07 2.59 0.30
CA GLU A 161 -10.87 2.33 1.73
C GLU A 161 -12.18 2.10 2.46
N TYR A 162 -13.22 2.89 2.16
CA TYR A 162 -14.54 2.73 2.75
C TYR A 162 -15.18 1.39 2.35
N ILE A 163 -15.13 1.03 1.07
CA ILE A 163 -15.78 -0.18 0.53
C ILE A 163 -15.06 -1.45 0.98
N TYR A 164 -13.73 -1.45 0.98
CA TYR A 164 -12.90 -2.60 1.32
C TYR A 164 -12.38 -2.56 2.76
N LYS A 165 -12.97 -1.73 3.63
CA LYS A 165 -12.55 -1.52 5.01
C LYS A 165 -12.29 -2.83 5.75
N ASP A 166 -13.25 -3.75 5.73
CA ASP A 166 -13.13 -5.03 6.46
C ASP A 166 -12.00 -5.90 5.90
N LEU A 167 -11.85 -5.95 4.57
CA LEU A 167 -10.77 -6.67 3.91
C LEU A 167 -9.40 -6.08 4.25
N LEU A 168 -9.28 -4.75 4.22
CA LEU A 168 -8.05 -4.03 4.51
C LEU A 168 -7.66 -4.17 5.99
N ILE A 169 -8.62 -4.09 6.91
CA ILE A 169 -8.41 -4.33 8.34
C ILE A 169 -7.96 -5.76 8.58
N ASP A 170 -8.63 -6.75 7.99
CA ASP A 170 -8.24 -8.15 8.15
C ASP A 170 -6.83 -8.40 7.60
N LYS A 171 -6.50 -7.82 6.43
CA LYS A 171 -5.15 -7.90 5.86
C LYS A 171 -4.11 -7.18 6.73
N ALA A 172 -4.43 -6.04 7.34
CA ALA A 172 -3.52 -5.31 8.20
C ALA A 172 -3.26 -6.04 9.54
N ILE A 173 -4.28 -6.66 10.12
CA ILE A 173 -4.18 -7.36 11.41
C ILE A 173 -3.63 -8.78 11.25
N LYS A 174 -4.15 -9.52 10.27
CA LYS A 174 -3.88 -10.95 10.08
C LYS A 174 -3.07 -11.26 8.83
N GLY A 175 -2.68 -10.26 8.04
CA GLY A 175 -1.88 -10.50 6.83
C GLY A 175 -0.61 -11.29 7.11
N LEU A 176 0.11 -10.93 8.18
CA LEU A 176 1.30 -11.68 8.60
C LEU A 176 0.94 -13.10 9.06
N PHE A 177 -0.17 -13.28 9.76
CA PHE A 177 -0.65 -14.61 10.15
C PHE A 177 -0.95 -15.49 8.94
N TYR A 178 -1.57 -14.97 7.88
CA TYR A 178 -1.88 -15.76 6.70
C TYR A 178 -0.65 -16.06 5.83
N LEU A 179 0.25 -15.10 5.69
CA LEU A 179 1.44 -15.23 4.83
C LEU A 179 2.56 -16.03 5.51
N SER A 180 2.75 -15.81 6.80
CA SER A 180 3.83 -16.45 7.55
C SER A 180 3.41 -16.68 9.01
N PRO A 181 2.59 -17.72 9.26
CA PRO A 181 2.04 -18.00 10.59
C PRO A 181 3.10 -18.13 11.68
N GLU A 182 4.30 -18.62 11.35
CA GLU A 182 5.44 -18.79 12.26
C GLU A 182 6.06 -17.48 12.76
N TYR A 183 5.96 -16.40 11.98
CA TYR A 183 6.38 -15.05 12.40
C TYR A 183 5.22 -14.25 13.00
N SER A 184 4.01 -14.81 12.99
CA SER A 184 2.86 -14.18 13.62
C SER A 184 2.81 -14.51 15.11
N ALA A 185 2.83 -13.46 15.94
CA ALA A 185 2.65 -13.58 17.39
C ALA A 185 1.26 -14.12 17.81
N SER A 186 0.37 -14.41 16.85
CA SER A 186 -0.96 -14.99 17.10
C SER A 186 -0.93 -16.43 17.59
N LEU A 187 0.20 -17.15 17.41
CA LEU A 187 0.40 -18.50 17.96
C LEU A 187 1.42 -18.43 19.09
N VAL A 188 0.96 -18.54 20.34
CA VAL A 188 1.82 -18.40 21.54
C VAL A 188 2.63 -19.67 21.84
N PHE A 189 2.03 -20.84 21.65
CA PHE A 189 2.65 -22.13 21.93
C PHE A 189 2.52 -23.08 20.75
N SER A 190 3.59 -23.85 20.48
CA SER A 190 3.55 -24.93 19.50
C SER A 190 2.75 -26.13 20.04
N LYS A 191 2.21 -26.96 19.13
CA LYS A 191 1.46 -28.17 19.53
C LYS A 191 2.28 -29.09 20.43
N MET A 192 3.59 -29.21 20.17
CA MET A 192 4.51 -30.01 20.98
C MET A 192 4.75 -29.39 22.37
N GLN A 193 4.82 -28.06 22.46
CA GLN A 193 4.93 -27.36 23.76
C GLN A 193 3.69 -27.59 24.62
N VAL A 194 2.49 -27.48 24.04
CA VAL A 194 1.22 -27.71 24.77
C VAL A 194 1.14 -29.16 25.27
N LEU A 195 1.47 -30.14 24.43
CA LEU A 195 1.47 -31.55 24.81
C LEU A 195 2.51 -31.84 25.91
N PHE A 196 3.70 -31.27 25.79
CA PHE A 196 4.74 -31.37 26.81
C PHE A 196 4.32 -30.74 28.14
N MET A 197 3.76 -29.53 28.12
CA MET A 197 3.23 -28.87 29.32
C MET A 197 2.12 -29.70 29.99
N GLY A 198 1.22 -30.29 29.19
CA GLY A 198 0.20 -31.20 29.67
C GLY A 198 0.79 -32.44 30.34
N PHE A 199 1.81 -33.06 29.73
CA PHE A 199 2.51 -34.21 30.31
C PHE A 199 3.24 -33.86 31.62
N VAL A 200 3.92 -32.71 31.67
CA VAL A 200 4.60 -32.22 32.89
C VAL A 200 3.58 -31.98 34.00
N LEU A 201 2.47 -31.29 33.70
CA LEU A 201 1.40 -31.04 34.67
C LEU A 201 0.82 -32.36 35.21
N PHE A 202 0.54 -33.32 34.33
CA PHE A 202 0.02 -34.63 34.72
C PHE A 202 0.99 -35.41 35.60
N SER A 203 2.29 -35.40 35.25
CA SER A 203 3.34 -36.05 36.05
C SER A 203 3.47 -35.43 37.45
N VAL A 204 3.36 -34.11 37.55
CA VAL A 204 3.35 -33.40 38.84
C VAL A 204 2.14 -33.80 39.69
N LEU A 205 0.95 -33.88 39.09
CA LEU A 205 -0.26 -34.31 39.81
C LEU A 205 -0.14 -35.75 40.34
N ILE A 206 0.41 -36.68 39.54
CA ILE A 206 0.69 -38.05 40.00
C ILE A 206 1.69 -38.05 41.15
N GLY A 207 2.78 -37.29 41.03
CA GLY A 207 3.79 -37.18 42.09
C GLY A 207 3.18 -36.66 43.40
N LEU A 208 2.33 -35.62 43.31
CA LEU A 208 1.63 -35.06 44.46
C LEU A 208 0.67 -36.07 45.11
N TYR A 209 0.00 -36.91 44.33
CA TYR A 209 -0.88 -37.96 44.83
C TYR A 209 -0.11 -39.06 45.58
N ILE A 210 1.05 -39.47 45.06
CA ILE A 210 1.87 -40.55 45.67
C ILE A 210 2.62 -40.03 46.90
N ASN A 211 3.31 -38.89 46.78
CA ASN A 211 4.07 -38.27 47.86
C ASN A 211 4.24 -36.76 47.62
N ALA A 212 3.38 -35.98 48.26
CA ALA A 212 3.36 -34.53 48.10
C ALA A 212 4.65 -33.85 48.55
N VAL A 213 5.20 -34.23 49.70
CA VAL A 213 6.38 -33.57 50.29
C VAL A 213 7.60 -33.77 49.39
N PHE A 214 7.85 -35.01 48.96
CA PHE A 214 8.99 -35.31 48.08
C PHE A 214 8.87 -34.60 46.71
N THR A 215 7.67 -34.60 46.13
CA THR A 215 7.41 -33.94 44.84
C THR A 215 7.63 -32.44 44.91
N LEU A 216 7.16 -31.77 45.97
CA LEU A 216 7.38 -30.33 46.17
C LEU A 216 8.86 -29.99 46.39
N ILE A 217 9.58 -30.77 47.21
CA ILE A 217 11.03 -30.60 47.40
C ILE A 217 11.77 -30.72 46.07
N THR A 218 11.39 -31.70 45.24
CA THR A 218 12.00 -31.93 43.92
C THR A 218 11.75 -30.74 42.98
N ILE A 219 10.51 -30.24 42.90
CA ILE A 219 10.16 -29.08 42.05
C ILE A 219 10.94 -27.83 42.48
N ILE A 220 10.98 -27.56 43.79
CA ILE A 220 11.74 -26.42 44.34
C ILE A 220 13.22 -26.58 44.05
N GLY A 221 13.77 -27.79 44.23
CA GLY A 221 15.17 -28.10 43.91
C GLY A 221 15.52 -27.80 42.45
N ILE A 222 14.68 -28.24 41.50
CA ILE A 222 14.86 -27.94 40.07
C ILE A 222 14.82 -26.43 39.81
N ALA A 223 13.85 -25.72 40.40
CA ALA A 223 13.72 -24.27 40.24
C ALA A 223 14.96 -23.52 40.76
N GLN A 224 15.53 -23.95 41.89
CA GLN A 224 16.73 -23.35 42.47
C GLN A 224 17.96 -23.57 41.59
N VAL A 225 18.12 -24.75 40.99
CA VAL A 225 19.21 -25.02 40.03
C VAL A 225 19.08 -24.12 38.80
N PHE A 226 17.87 -23.99 38.25
CA PHE A 226 17.63 -23.10 37.11
C PHE A 226 17.93 -21.63 37.45
N TYR A 227 17.52 -21.18 38.64
CA TYR A 227 17.78 -19.82 39.10
C TYR A 227 19.28 -19.54 39.26
N LEU A 228 20.03 -20.49 39.84
CA LEU A 228 21.48 -20.40 39.96
C LEU A 228 22.17 -20.29 38.60
N LEU A 229 21.75 -21.11 37.62
CA LEU A 229 22.27 -21.05 36.25
C LEU A 229 21.93 -19.72 35.58
N SER A 230 20.72 -19.19 35.76
CA SER A 230 20.30 -17.91 35.20
C SER A 230 21.12 -16.74 35.76
N ILE A 231 21.37 -16.72 37.07
CA ILE A 231 22.24 -15.71 37.69
C ILE A 231 23.66 -15.81 37.13
N GLY A 232 24.21 -17.03 37.06
CA GLY A 232 25.55 -17.25 36.51
C GLY A 232 25.66 -16.73 35.08
N PHE A 233 24.69 -17.05 34.21
CA PHE A 233 24.63 -16.53 32.85
C PHE A 233 24.56 -15.01 32.81
N LYS A 234 23.67 -14.38 33.61
CA LYS A 234 23.55 -12.92 33.67
C LYS A 234 24.85 -12.25 34.12
N LEU A 235 25.53 -12.84 35.11
CA LEU A 235 26.82 -12.34 35.59
C LEU A 235 27.88 -12.39 34.49
N VAL A 236 27.96 -13.50 33.74
CA VAL A 236 28.88 -13.63 32.60
C VAL A 236 28.58 -12.59 31.52
N VAL A 237 27.32 -12.44 31.12
CA VAL A 237 26.91 -11.44 30.12
C VAL A 237 27.19 -10.02 30.63
N SER A 238 26.95 -9.73 31.90
CA SER A 238 27.21 -8.42 32.49
C SER A 238 28.69 -8.07 32.52
N ILE A 239 29.58 -9.00 32.90
CA ILE A 239 31.03 -8.78 32.87
C ILE A 239 31.53 -8.63 31.43
N ALA A 240 31.04 -9.47 30.50
CA ALA A 240 31.40 -9.38 29.09
C ALA A 240 30.92 -8.06 28.46
N GLY A 241 29.69 -7.63 28.77
CA GLY A 241 29.13 -6.36 28.33
C GLY A 241 29.88 -5.15 28.88
N ALA A 242 30.20 -5.15 30.19
CA ALA A 242 30.98 -4.09 30.80
C ALA A 242 32.38 -3.97 30.18
N LYS A 243 33.01 -5.10 29.81
CA LYS A 243 34.28 -5.08 29.07
C LYS A 243 34.11 -4.52 27.65
N SER A 244 33.01 -4.83 26.97
CA SER A 244 32.73 -4.32 25.62
C SER A 244 32.36 -2.83 25.60
N GLU A 245 31.75 -2.28 26.65
CA GLU A 245 31.47 -0.84 26.77
C GLU A 245 32.74 0.01 26.97
N MET A 246 33.83 -0.59 27.48
CA MET A 246 35.11 0.10 27.64
C MET A 246 35.89 0.23 26.32
N GLU A 247 35.52 -0.52 25.28
CA GLU A 247 36.04 -0.35 23.93
C GLU A 247 35.18 0.68 23.20
N GLN A 248 35.59 1.95 23.21
CA GLN A 248 35.04 2.95 22.28
C GLN A 248 35.40 2.52 20.86
N PHE A 249 34.42 2.00 20.12
CA PHE A 249 34.58 1.55 18.73
C PHE A 249 34.86 2.68 17.73
N ILE A 250 34.79 3.94 18.16
CA ILE A 250 35.00 5.11 17.30
C ILE A 250 35.90 6.10 18.06
N THR A 251 37.08 6.35 17.51
CA THR A 251 38.02 7.33 18.06
C THR A 251 37.60 8.77 17.71
N GLU A 252 37.96 9.76 18.53
CA GLU A 252 37.68 11.17 18.20
C GLU A 252 38.31 11.60 16.87
N GLU A 253 39.40 10.95 16.46
CA GLU A 253 40.09 11.21 15.19
C GLU A 253 39.26 10.71 14.00
N GLU A 254 38.65 9.53 14.09
CA GLU A 254 37.72 9.01 13.08
C GLU A 254 36.49 9.91 12.93
N VAL A 255 35.93 10.42 14.05
CA VAL A 255 34.81 11.37 14.00
C VAL A 255 35.20 12.68 13.33
N LYS A 256 36.40 13.21 13.62
CA LYS A 256 36.92 14.44 12.99
C LYS A 256 37.26 14.26 11.51
N ALA A 257 37.51 13.03 11.06
CA ALA A 257 37.81 12.70 9.68
C ALA A 257 36.56 12.49 8.80
N LEU A 258 35.36 12.41 9.41
CA LEU A 258 34.10 12.32 8.66
C LEU A 258 33.88 13.58 7.84
N LYS A 259 33.46 13.41 6.58
CA LYS A 259 33.02 14.52 5.74
C LYS A 259 31.50 14.49 5.59
N ASP A 260 30.88 15.67 5.64
CA ASP A 260 29.42 15.82 5.62
C ASP A 260 28.76 15.27 4.35
N ASP A 261 29.48 15.20 3.22
CA ASP A 261 29.01 14.68 1.93
C ASP A 261 29.02 13.14 1.84
N GLU A 262 29.75 12.47 2.75
CA GLU A 262 29.81 11.01 2.84
C GLU A 262 28.79 10.46 3.86
N LEU A 263 28.12 11.35 4.61
CA LEU A 263 27.12 10.95 5.60
C LEU A 263 25.82 10.47 4.92
N PRO A 264 25.30 9.30 5.30
CA PRO A 264 24.02 8.83 4.81
C PRO A 264 22.89 9.77 5.26
N VAL A 265 22.03 10.15 4.31
CA VAL A 265 20.83 10.95 4.60
C VAL A 265 19.82 10.06 5.29
N TYR A 266 19.61 10.28 6.59
CA TYR A 266 18.55 9.61 7.35
C TYR A 266 17.34 10.51 7.51
N THR A 267 16.16 9.95 7.26
CA THR A 267 14.89 10.59 7.58
C THR A 267 14.45 10.15 8.97
N ILE A 268 14.44 11.07 9.93
CA ILE A 268 13.85 10.82 11.25
C ILE A 268 12.37 11.20 11.16
N LEU A 269 11.50 10.21 11.29
CA LEU A 269 10.06 10.45 11.40
C LEU A 269 9.78 10.94 12.82
N VAL A 270 9.71 12.27 12.99
CA VAL A 270 9.29 12.88 14.25
C VAL A 270 7.76 12.87 14.30
N PRO A 271 7.12 12.18 15.26
CA PRO A 271 5.68 12.26 15.42
C PRO A 271 5.30 13.69 15.85
N VAL A 272 4.43 14.34 15.08
CA VAL A 272 3.80 15.59 15.47
C VAL A 272 2.68 15.22 16.45
N TYR A 273 2.88 15.53 17.73
CA TYR A 273 1.86 15.38 18.80
C TYR A 273 0.86 16.53 18.77
#